data_AF-A0A957T4C9-F1
#
_entry.id   AF-A0A957T4C9-F1
#
_cell.length_a   1.000
_cell.length_b   1.000
_cell.length_c   1.000
_cell.angle_alpha   90.00
_cell.angle_beta   90.00
_cell.angle_gamma   90.00
#
_symmetry.space_group_name_H-M   'P 1'
#
loop_
_entity.id
_entity.type
_entity.pdbx_description
1 polymer ?
#
loop_
_entity_poly.entity_id
_entity_poly.type
_entity_poly.pdbx_seq_one_letter_code
_entity_poly.pdbx_strand_id
1 'polypeptide(L)'
;MSRLNRDELLRLAKSQITEISAQELKQRMEAGEDMTVVDIREREEFVQGYIPDAIFIPRGHLELQIEQHQQDREKPVVVYCAGGVRSALAARNLKEMGYENVISLVGGFNGWKNAGNDFKIPTVLNEEQRIRYSRHILLNEVGEAGQIKLLNAKVLLIGAGGLGSPAAMYLAAAGVGTLGIVDFDTVDVSNLQRQLLHGNKDVGRPKVESAADRLKDINPDVKVIP
;
A
#
# COMPACT_ATOMS: atom_id res chain seq x y z
N MET A 1 -6.07 -27.33 -35.34
CA MET A 1 -6.42 -27.13 -33.92
C MET A 1 -7.90 -26.81 -33.84
N SER A 2 -8.69 -27.49 -33.01
CA SER A 2 -10.10 -27.11 -32.82
C SER A 2 -10.16 -25.75 -32.14
N ARG A 3 -11.09 -24.89 -32.59
CA ARG A 3 -11.33 -23.59 -31.94
C ARG A 3 -12.11 -23.85 -30.67
N LEU A 4 -11.50 -23.58 -29.52
CA LEU A 4 -12.18 -23.63 -28.23
C LEU A 4 -12.97 -22.33 -28.03
N ASN A 5 -14.22 -22.43 -27.56
CA ASN A 5 -14.96 -21.28 -27.06
C ASN A 5 -14.57 -20.95 -25.60
N ARG A 6 -15.09 -19.84 -25.06
CA ARG A 6 -14.76 -19.37 -23.70
C ARG A 6 -15.04 -20.42 -22.62
N ASP A 7 -16.19 -21.07 -22.68
CA ASP A 7 -16.65 -21.97 -21.61
C ASP A 7 -15.89 -23.29 -21.67
N GLU A 8 -15.58 -23.78 -22.87
CA GLU A 8 -14.68 -24.92 -23.09
C GLU A 8 -13.27 -24.62 -22.59
N LEU A 9 -12.75 -23.43 -22.87
CA LEU A 9 -11.42 -23.00 -22.41
C LEU A 9 -11.35 -22.96 -20.88
N LEU A 10 -12.39 -22.45 -20.22
CA LEU A 10 -12.48 -22.41 -18.76
C LEU A 10 -12.58 -23.81 -18.17
N ARG A 11 -13.39 -24.69 -18.76
CA ARG A 11 -13.51 -26.08 -18.30
C ARG A 11 -12.18 -26.82 -18.41
N LEU A 12 -11.48 -26.62 -19.53
CA LEU A 12 -10.15 -27.19 -19.74
C LEU A 12 -9.16 -26.66 -18.69
N ALA A 13 -9.12 -25.34 -18.48
CA ALA A 13 -8.26 -24.74 -17.45
C ALA A 13 -8.54 -25.31 -16.06
N LYS A 14 -9.81 -25.39 -15.66
CA LYS A 14 -10.23 -25.97 -14.37
C LYS A 14 -9.85 -27.44 -14.21
N SER A 15 -9.86 -28.23 -15.28
CA SER A 15 -9.45 -29.64 -15.23
C SER A 15 -7.94 -29.85 -15.02
N GLN A 16 -7.14 -28.81 -15.24
CA GLN A 16 -5.68 -28.87 -15.20
C GLN A 16 -5.07 -28.17 -13.98
N ILE A 17 -5.88 -27.50 -13.16
CA ILE A 17 -5.43 -26.72 -12.00
C ILE A 17 -6.06 -27.26 -10.72
N THR A 18 -5.45 -26.91 -9.60
CA THR A 18 -6.05 -27.14 -8.28
C THR A 18 -6.93 -25.95 -7.92
N GLU A 19 -8.09 -26.18 -7.32
CA GLU A 19 -8.95 -25.14 -6.78
C GLU A 19 -8.99 -25.23 -5.25
N ILE A 20 -9.06 -24.09 -4.56
CA ILE A 20 -9.15 -24.00 -3.09
C ILE A 20 -10.34 -23.11 -2.69
N SER A 21 -10.98 -23.42 -1.57
CA SER A 21 -12.03 -22.58 -0.99
C SER A 21 -11.47 -21.41 -0.17
N ALA A 22 -12.29 -20.39 0.10
CA ALA A 22 -11.89 -19.27 0.96
C ALA A 22 -11.56 -19.71 2.40
N GLN A 23 -12.32 -20.66 2.96
CA GLN A 23 -12.08 -21.19 4.30
C GLN A 23 -10.78 -21.99 4.36
N GLU A 24 -10.53 -22.84 3.37
CA GLU A 24 -9.31 -23.66 3.34
C GLU A 24 -8.07 -22.79 3.14
N LEU A 25 -8.13 -21.79 2.24
CA LEU A 25 -7.03 -20.82 2.09
C LEU A 25 -6.75 -20.10 3.41
N LYS A 26 -7.79 -19.63 4.10
CA LYS A 26 -7.64 -18.97 5.41
C LYS A 26 -6.96 -19.90 6.43
N GLN A 27 -7.38 -21.15 6.53
CA GLN A 27 -6.77 -22.12 7.46
C GLN A 27 -5.29 -22.34 7.16
N ARG A 28 -4.90 -22.48 5.89
CA ARG A 28 -3.49 -22.63 5.49
C ARG A 28 -2.67 -21.39 5.82
N MET A 29 -3.24 -20.20 5.62
CA MET A 29 -2.60 -18.92 5.98
C MET A 29 -2.41 -18.80 7.50
N GLU A 30 -3.42 -19.15 8.29
CA GLU A 30 -3.37 -19.13 9.76
C GLU A 30 -2.41 -20.19 10.33
N ALA A 31 -2.26 -21.33 9.65
CA ALA A 31 -1.28 -22.35 9.97
C ALA A 31 0.17 -21.94 9.64
N GLY A 32 0.36 -20.81 8.95
CA GLY A 32 1.68 -20.32 8.53
C GLY A 32 2.32 -21.17 7.43
N GLU A 33 1.52 -21.82 6.58
CA GLU A 33 2.04 -22.54 5.42
C GLU A 33 2.79 -21.58 4.48
N ASP A 34 3.96 -22.00 4.02
CA ASP A 34 4.78 -21.16 3.15
C ASP A 34 4.25 -21.18 1.72
N MET A 35 3.44 -20.17 1.37
CA MET A 35 2.81 -20.03 0.06
C MET A 35 2.74 -18.57 -0.37
N THR A 36 2.60 -18.35 -1.68
CA THR A 36 2.47 -17.01 -2.26
C THR A 36 1.04 -16.79 -2.72
N VAL A 37 0.34 -15.81 -2.13
CA VAL A 37 -1.01 -15.41 -2.58
C VAL A 37 -0.89 -14.23 -3.53
N VAL A 38 -1.50 -14.32 -4.71
CA VAL A 38 -1.40 -13.32 -5.78
C VAL A 38 -2.78 -12.83 -6.19
N ASP A 39 -3.00 -11.53 -6.03
CA ASP A 39 -4.16 -10.82 -6.54
C ASP A 39 -3.92 -10.37 -7.98
N ILE A 40 -4.71 -10.92 -8.90
CA ILE A 40 -4.63 -10.63 -10.34
C ILE A 40 -5.75 -9.73 -10.85
N ARG A 41 -6.45 -9.04 -9.96
CA ARG A 41 -7.49 -8.08 -10.33
C ARG A 41 -6.89 -6.80 -10.93
N GLU A 42 -7.75 -5.92 -11.44
CA GLU A 42 -7.31 -4.59 -11.84
C GLU A 42 -7.08 -3.69 -10.61
N ARG A 43 -6.34 -2.59 -10.80
CA ARG A 43 -5.94 -1.69 -9.70
C ARG A 43 -7.16 -1.14 -8.97
N GLU A 44 -8.20 -0.77 -9.68
CA GLU A 44 -9.44 -0.20 -9.15
C GLU A 44 -10.20 -1.19 -8.25
N GLU A 45 -10.05 -2.50 -8.50
CA GLU A 45 -10.61 -3.56 -7.66
C GLU A 45 -9.74 -3.80 -6.42
N PHE A 46 -8.41 -3.77 -6.58
CA PHE A 46 -7.44 -3.97 -5.49
C PHE A 46 -7.52 -2.88 -4.43
N VAL A 47 -7.67 -1.62 -4.84
CA VAL A 47 -7.77 -0.48 -3.91
C VAL A 47 -9.01 -0.49 -3.03
N GLN A 48 -10.03 -1.28 -3.39
CA GLN A 48 -11.23 -1.48 -2.56
C GLN A 48 -11.05 -2.54 -1.48
N GLY A 49 -9.90 -3.20 -1.46
CA GLY A 49 -9.52 -4.20 -0.48
C GLY A 49 -8.96 -5.46 -1.12
N TYR A 50 -8.10 -6.18 -0.40
CA TYR A 50 -7.39 -7.38 -0.85
C TYR A 50 -7.20 -8.38 0.30
N ILE A 51 -6.95 -9.65 -0.04
CA ILE A 51 -6.63 -10.70 0.93
C ILE A 51 -5.33 -10.33 1.65
N PRO A 52 -5.26 -10.41 2.99
CA PRO A 52 -4.05 -10.08 3.74
C PRO A 52 -2.80 -10.75 3.15
N ASP A 53 -1.73 -9.97 3.04
CA ASP A 53 -0.39 -10.42 2.62
C ASP A 53 -0.31 -10.94 1.17
N ALA A 54 -1.40 -10.78 0.40
CA ALA A 54 -1.37 -11.03 -1.03
C ALA A 54 -0.52 -9.99 -1.79
N ILE A 55 0.23 -10.48 -2.78
CA ILE A 55 0.99 -9.67 -3.74
C ILE A 55 0.04 -9.25 -4.86
N PHE A 56 0.08 -7.98 -5.23
CA PHE A 56 -0.73 -7.45 -6.34
C PHE A 56 0.04 -7.50 -7.66
N ILE A 57 -0.47 -8.26 -8.63
CA ILE A 57 0.06 -8.31 -10.00
C ILE A 57 -1.13 -8.31 -10.97
N PRO A 58 -1.47 -7.18 -11.62
CA PRO A 58 -2.61 -7.12 -12.54
C PRO A 58 -2.56 -8.24 -13.58
N ARG A 59 -3.71 -8.83 -13.95
CA ARG A 59 -3.76 -9.99 -14.85
C ARG A 59 -2.89 -9.82 -16.09
N GLY A 60 -2.92 -8.65 -16.74
CA GLY A 60 -2.15 -8.40 -17.97
C GLY A 60 -0.63 -8.41 -17.81
N HIS A 61 -0.11 -8.36 -16.58
CA HIS A 61 1.32 -8.34 -16.26
C HIS A 61 1.80 -9.61 -15.55
N LEU A 62 0.90 -10.56 -15.25
CA LEU A 62 1.21 -11.73 -14.44
C LEU A 62 2.42 -12.50 -14.96
N GLU A 63 2.40 -12.88 -16.23
CA GLU A 63 3.46 -13.69 -16.86
C GLU A 63 4.81 -12.95 -16.93
N LEU A 64 4.80 -11.61 -16.85
CA LEU A 64 6.01 -10.77 -16.92
C LEU A 64 6.62 -10.48 -15.55
N GLN A 65 5.82 -10.53 -14.48
CA GLN A 65 6.21 -10.05 -13.16
C GLN A 65 6.27 -11.15 -12.09
N ILE A 66 5.62 -12.30 -12.30
CA ILE A 66 5.54 -13.35 -11.28
C ILE A 66 6.92 -13.83 -10.79
N GLU A 67 7.91 -13.96 -11.68
CA GLU A 67 9.26 -14.41 -11.33
C GLU A 67 10.03 -13.42 -10.45
N GLN A 68 9.65 -12.14 -10.45
CA GLN A 68 10.24 -11.12 -9.58
C GLN A 68 9.79 -11.29 -8.12
N HIS A 69 8.61 -11.90 -7.93
CA HIS A 69 7.97 -12.08 -6.63
C HIS A 69 8.08 -13.53 -6.12
N GLN A 70 8.16 -14.50 -7.04
CA GLN A 70 8.27 -15.91 -6.71
C GLN A 70 9.17 -16.62 -7.73
N GLN A 71 10.42 -16.86 -7.33
CA GLN A 71 11.42 -17.56 -8.14
C GLN A 71 11.34 -19.08 -7.95
N ASP A 72 10.91 -19.53 -6.77
CA ASP A 72 10.72 -20.94 -6.46
C ASP A 72 9.42 -21.44 -7.13
N ARG A 73 9.59 -22.33 -8.12
CA ARG A 73 8.51 -22.89 -8.93
C ARG A 73 7.82 -24.09 -8.26
N GLU A 74 8.43 -24.67 -7.23
CA GLU A 74 7.85 -25.75 -6.43
C GLU A 74 6.94 -25.17 -5.34
N LYS A 75 7.25 -23.98 -4.83
CA LYS A 75 6.46 -23.35 -3.76
C LYS A 75 5.03 -23.04 -4.21
N PRO A 76 4.00 -23.34 -3.39
CA PRO A 76 2.59 -23.10 -3.76
C PRO A 76 2.29 -21.64 -4.10
N VAL A 77 1.59 -21.43 -5.22
CA VAL A 77 1.11 -20.10 -5.66
C VAL A 77 -0.41 -20.12 -5.76
N VAL A 78 -1.07 -19.35 -4.90
CA VAL A 78 -2.52 -19.18 -4.92
C VAL A 78 -2.88 -17.91 -5.67
N VAL A 79 -3.53 -18.03 -6.83
CA VAL A 79 -3.99 -16.88 -7.62
C VAL A 79 -5.48 -16.64 -7.41
N TYR A 80 -5.88 -15.38 -7.30
CA TYR A 80 -7.30 -15.02 -7.22
C TYR A 80 -7.62 -13.76 -8.03
N CYS A 81 -8.84 -13.72 -8.57
CA CYS A 81 -9.42 -12.52 -9.15
C CYS A 81 -10.70 -12.14 -8.38
N ALA A 82 -11.60 -11.34 -8.94
CA ALA A 82 -12.85 -11.00 -8.24
C ALA A 82 -13.77 -12.21 -8.00
N GLY A 83 -13.89 -13.12 -8.97
CA GLY A 83 -14.92 -14.17 -8.97
C GLY A 83 -14.45 -15.59 -9.32
N GLY A 84 -13.15 -15.84 -9.45
CA GLY A 84 -12.57 -17.16 -9.72
C GLY A 84 -12.40 -17.54 -11.22
N VAL A 85 -12.91 -16.73 -12.16
CA VAL A 85 -12.82 -17.03 -13.60
C VAL A 85 -11.45 -16.68 -14.19
N ARG A 86 -10.99 -15.42 -14.01
CA ARG A 86 -9.67 -14.96 -14.49
C ARG A 86 -8.52 -15.75 -13.84
N SER A 87 -8.68 -16.13 -12.57
CA SER A 87 -7.65 -16.86 -11.82
C SER A 87 -7.48 -18.29 -12.31
N ALA A 88 -8.55 -18.95 -12.78
CA ALA A 88 -8.43 -20.28 -13.37
C ALA A 88 -7.58 -20.27 -14.65
N LEU A 89 -7.79 -19.27 -15.52
CA LEU A 89 -6.97 -19.11 -16.73
C LEU A 89 -5.52 -18.71 -16.39
N ALA A 90 -5.34 -17.81 -15.44
CA ALA A 90 -4.02 -17.43 -14.96
C ALA A 90 -3.25 -18.62 -14.36
N ALA A 91 -3.92 -19.45 -13.57
CA ALA A 91 -3.33 -20.64 -12.97
C ALA A 91 -2.80 -21.63 -14.02
N ARG A 92 -3.56 -21.80 -15.13
CA ARG A 92 -3.09 -22.62 -16.26
C ARG A 92 -1.84 -22.04 -16.90
N ASN A 93 -1.83 -20.74 -17.17
CA ASN A 93 -0.66 -20.07 -17.76
C ASN A 93 0.58 -20.19 -16.86
N LEU A 94 0.44 -20.06 -15.55
CA LEU A 94 1.55 -20.26 -14.61
C LEU A 94 2.06 -21.72 -14.62
N LYS A 95 1.17 -22.71 -14.73
CA LYS A 95 1.59 -24.11 -14.93
C LYS A 95 2.35 -24.29 -16.24
N GLU A 96 1.91 -23.68 -17.33
CA GLU A 96 2.62 -23.69 -18.62
C GLU A 96 4.00 -23.03 -18.52
N MET A 97 4.15 -22.01 -17.65
CA MET A 97 5.44 -21.40 -17.34
C MET A 97 6.33 -22.29 -16.46
N GLY A 98 5.81 -23.37 -15.87
CA GLY A 98 6.56 -24.34 -15.06
C GLY A 98 6.39 -24.20 -13.55
N TYR A 99 5.43 -23.42 -13.06
CA TYR A 99 5.04 -23.46 -11.64
C TYR A 99 4.24 -24.73 -11.35
N GLU A 100 4.72 -25.57 -10.44
CA GLU A 100 4.18 -26.91 -10.24
C GLU A 100 2.89 -26.88 -9.40
N ASN A 101 2.89 -26.04 -8.37
CA ASN A 101 1.84 -25.98 -7.35
C ASN A 101 0.99 -24.71 -7.47
N VAL A 102 0.28 -24.57 -8.60
CA VAL A 102 -0.62 -23.43 -8.83
C VAL A 102 -2.06 -23.76 -8.46
N ILE A 103 -2.65 -22.89 -7.64
CA ILE A 103 -3.97 -23.06 -7.05
C ILE A 103 -4.82 -21.83 -7.38
N SER A 104 -6.06 -22.02 -7.85
CA SER A 104 -7.02 -20.93 -8.06
C SER A 104 -8.01 -20.85 -6.90
N LEU A 105 -8.21 -19.65 -6.35
CA LEU A 105 -9.24 -19.41 -5.32
C LEU A 105 -10.65 -19.42 -5.92
N VAL A 106 -11.48 -20.35 -5.49
CA VAL A 106 -12.89 -20.45 -5.88
C VAL A 106 -13.67 -19.24 -5.38
N GLY A 107 -14.47 -18.64 -6.25
CA GLY A 107 -15.25 -17.44 -5.94
C GLY A 107 -14.40 -16.17 -5.81
N GLY A 108 -13.07 -16.26 -5.89
CA GLY A 108 -12.16 -15.14 -5.82
C GLY A 108 -12.32 -14.28 -4.56
N PHE A 109 -12.04 -12.99 -4.69
CA PHE A 109 -12.16 -12.03 -3.60
C PHE A 109 -13.62 -11.85 -3.11
N ASN A 110 -14.60 -12.00 -3.99
CA ASN A 110 -16.01 -11.95 -3.60
C ASN A 110 -16.37 -13.13 -2.69
N GLY A 111 -15.89 -14.33 -3.03
CA GLY A 111 -16.01 -15.52 -2.18
C GLY A 111 -15.34 -15.33 -0.82
N TRP A 112 -14.13 -14.74 -0.82
CA TRP A 112 -13.41 -14.40 0.42
C TRP A 112 -14.22 -13.46 1.34
N LYS A 113 -14.77 -12.37 0.79
CA LYS A 113 -15.61 -11.43 1.55
C LYS A 113 -16.90 -12.08 2.05
N ASN A 114 -17.58 -12.84 1.19
CA ASN A 114 -18.84 -13.51 1.53
C ASN A 114 -18.66 -14.57 2.63
N ALA A 115 -17.46 -15.15 2.74
CA ALA A 115 -17.10 -16.05 3.84
C ALA A 115 -16.89 -15.33 5.19
N GLY A 116 -16.97 -13.99 5.24
CA GLY A 116 -16.74 -13.21 6.45
C GLY A 116 -15.27 -13.11 6.85
N ASN A 117 -14.35 -13.34 5.91
CA ASN A 117 -12.92 -13.25 6.18
C ASN A 117 -12.42 -11.80 6.16
N ASP A 118 -11.40 -11.52 6.97
CA ASP A 118 -10.78 -10.20 7.02
C ASP A 118 -10.06 -9.86 5.71
N PHE A 119 -10.07 -8.58 5.35
CA PHE A 119 -9.35 -8.05 4.20
C PHE A 119 -8.68 -6.72 4.58
N LYS A 120 -7.59 -6.39 3.89
CA LYS A 120 -6.87 -5.12 4.06
C LYS A 120 -7.27 -4.18 2.94
N ILE A 121 -7.33 -2.87 3.21
CA ILE A 121 -7.48 -1.83 2.17
C ILE A 121 -6.10 -1.19 2.00
N PRO A 122 -5.53 -1.14 0.78
CA PRO A 122 -4.21 -0.57 0.60
C PRO A 122 -4.31 0.94 0.78
N THR A 123 -3.33 1.53 1.47
CA THR A 123 -3.18 2.98 1.45
C THR A 123 -2.77 3.39 0.05
N VAL A 124 -3.61 4.16 -0.65
CA VAL A 124 -3.30 4.71 -1.96
C VAL A 124 -3.33 6.23 -1.93
N LEU A 125 -2.47 6.84 -2.73
CA LEU A 125 -2.45 8.28 -2.91
C LEU A 125 -3.71 8.70 -3.68
N ASN A 126 -4.48 9.62 -3.09
CA ASN A 126 -5.55 10.30 -3.81
C ASN A 126 -4.96 11.25 -4.88
N GLU A 127 -5.81 11.84 -5.71
CA GLU A 127 -5.37 12.70 -6.83
C GLU A 127 -4.57 13.92 -6.33
N GLU A 128 -5.05 14.61 -5.31
CA GLU A 128 -4.37 15.78 -4.72
C GLU A 128 -2.98 15.42 -4.18
N GLN A 129 -2.87 14.28 -3.50
CA GLN A 129 -1.61 13.75 -2.97
C GLN A 129 -0.66 13.35 -4.09
N ARG A 130 -1.15 12.73 -5.17
CA ARG A 130 -0.31 12.42 -6.35
C ARG A 130 0.25 13.68 -6.98
N ILE A 131 -0.56 14.74 -7.08
CA ILE A 131 -0.12 16.04 -7.60
C ILE A 131 0.95 16.64 -6.68
N ARG A 132 0.67 16.73 -5.38
CA ARG A 132 1.57 17.30 -4.35
C ARG A 132 2.91 16.58 -4.29
N TYR A 133 2.91 15.25 -4.25
CA TYR A 133 4.12 14.42 -4.10
C TYR A 133 4.70 13.93 -5.43
N SER A 134 4.21 14.42 -6.57
CA SER A 134 4.60 13.98 -7.91
C SER A 134 6.13 13.91 -8.09
N ARG A 135 6.86 14.92 -7.60
CA ARG A 135 8.32 14.99 -7.67
C ARG A 135 9.03 13.98 -6.77
N HIS A 136 8.45 13.61 -5.63
CA HIS A 136 9.02 12.59 -4.74
C HIS A 136 8.80 11.19 -5.30
N ILE A 137 7.60 10.93 -5.86
CA ILE A 137 7.24 9.64 -6.46
C ILE A 137 8.15 9.28 -7.64
N LEU A 138 8.68 10.27 -8.36
CA LEU A 138 9.63 10.05 -9.46
C LEU A 138 11.02 9.59 -9.00
N LEU A 139 11.37 9.73 -7.72
CA LEU A 139 12.65 9.26 -7.20
C LEU A 139 12.59 7.74 -7.04
N ASN A 140 13.54 7.02 -7.64
CA ASN A 140 13.57 5.56 -7.65
C ASN A 140 13.61 4.96 -6.22
N GLU A 141 14.31 5.63 -5.30
CA GLU A 141 14.46 5.22 -3.90
C GLU A 141 13.19 5.45 -3.07
N VAL A 142 12.31 6.33 -3.53
CA VAL A 142 11.05 6.68 -2.82
C VAL A 142 9.89 5.96 -3.50
N GLY A 143 9.56 6.32 -4.75
CA GLY A 143 8.41 5.79 -5.45
C GLY A 143 7.08 6.07 -4.74
N GLU A 144 6.00 5.49 -5.27
CA GLU A 144 4.68 5.55 -4.63
C GLU A 144 4.70 4.83 -3.26
N ALA A 145 5.39 3.69 -3.17
CA ALA A 145 5.49 2.90 -1.94
C ALA A 145 6.19 3.66 -0.81
N GLY A 146 7.29 4.37 -1.10
CA GLY A 146 8.00 5.20 -0.12
C GLY A 146 7.18 6.41 0.32
N GLN A 147 6.44 7.04 -0.60
CA GLN A 147 5.55 8.14 -0.23
C GLN A 147 4.41 7.68 0.69
N ILE A 148 3.83 6.51 0.42
CA ILE A 148 2.85 5.88 1.32
C ILE A 148 3.48 5.57 2.69
N LYS A 149 4.72 5.09 2.73
CA LYS A 149 5.44 4.88 4.00
C LYS A 149 5.60 6.19 4.79
N LEU A 150 5.92 7.30 4.15
CA LEU A 150 6.00 8.62 4.79
C LEU A 150 4.62 9.05 5.34
N LEU A 151 3.56 8.94 4.54
CA LEU A 151 2.20 9.28 4.97
C LEU A 151 1.69 8.41 6.13
N ASN A 152 2.21 7.20 6.28
CA ASN A 152 1.87 6.33 7.42
C ASN A 152 2.82 6.51 8.62
N ALA A 153 3.93 7.23 8.46
CA ALA A 153 4.93 7.44 9.50
C ALA A 153 4.46 8.44 10.56
N LYS A 154 4.96 8.26 11.77
CA LYS A 154 4.74 9.14 12.92
C LYS A 154 6.09 9.54 13.48
N VAL A 155 6.35 10.84 13.58
CA VAL A 155 7.61 11.39 14.09
C VAL A 155 7.33 12.33 15.25
N LEU A 156 8.08 12.19 16.34
CA LEU A 156 8.05 13.10 17.49
C LEU A 156 9.23 14.06 17.41
N LEU A 157 8.94 15.36 17.40
CA LEU A 157 9.91 16.44 17.41
C LEU A 157 9.99 17.02 18.83
N ILE A 158 11.16 16.87 19.47
CA ILE A 158 11.43 17.44 20.79
C ILE A 158 12.13 18.78 20.57
N GLY A 159 11.38 19.85 20.71
CA GLY A 159 11.77 21.23 20.46
C GLY A 159 11.30 21.73 19.08
N ALA A 160 10.67 22.90 19.07
CA ALA A 160 10.26 23.66 17.88
C ALA A 160 11.21 24.85 17.61
N GLY A 161 12.35 24.91 18.30
CA GLY A 161 13.36 25.96 18.17
C GLY A 161 14.22 25.87 16.89
N GLY A 162 15.50 26.25 16.98
CA GLY A 162 16.35 26.45 15.80
C GLY A 162 16.63 25.19 14.96
N LEU A 163 16.74 24.03 15.59
CA LEU A 163 16.90 22.74 14.90
C LEU A 163 15.56 22.11 14.52
N GLY A 164 14.59 22.20 15.44
CA GLY A 164 13.24 21.68 15.22
C GLY A 164 12.54 22.37 14.06
N SER A 165 12.79 23.67 13.86
CA SER A 165 12.18 24.46 12.80
C SER A 165 12.40 23.88 11.39
N PRO A 166 13.65 23.80 10.88
CA PRO A 166 13.89 23.24 9.55
C PRO A 166 13.49 21.76 9.46
N ALA A 167 13.76 20.97 10.51
CA ALA A 167 13.40 19.55 10.51
C ALA A 167 11.89 19.34 10.33
N ALA A 168 11.07 20.03 11.11
CA ALA A 168 9.62 19.93 11.03
C ALA A 168 9.07 20.38 9.66
N MET A 169 9.61 21.49 9.13
CA MET A 169 9.20 22.01 7.82
C MET A 169 9.44 20.99 6.71
N TYR A 170 10.62 20.37 6.66
CA TYR A 170 10.94 19.37 5.64
C TYR A 170 10.19 18.06 5.85
N LEU A 171 9.99 17.60 7.08
CA LEU A 171 9.17 16.41 7.35
C LEU A 171 7.71 16.62 6.93
N ALA A 172 7.15 17.79 7.21
CA ALA A 172 5.79 18.12 6.76
C ALA A 172 5.71 18.23 5.24
N ALA A 173 6.65 18.92 4.59
CA ALA A 173 6.72 19.03 3.13
C ALA A 173 6.89 17.66 2.45
N ALA A 174 7.67 16.75 3.06
CA ALA A 174 7.84 15.37 2.59
C ALA A 174 6.56 14.54 2.74
N GLY A 175 5.57 14.99 3.52
CA GLY A 175 4.32 14.27 3.75
C GLY A 175 4.42 13.21 4.84
N VAL A 176 5.23 13.44 5.88
CA VAL A 176 5.17 12.59 7.09
C VAL A 176 3.79 12.72 7.73
N GLY A 177 3.05 11.62 7.81
CA GLY A 177 1.61 11.69 8.11
C GLY A 177 1.24 12.21 9.48
N THR A 178 2.07 11.96 10.50
CA THR A 178 1.85 12.52 11.84
C THR A 178 3.13 13.12 12.40
N LEU A 179 3.06 14.39 12.80
CA LEU A 179 4.12 15.09 13.51
C LEU A 179 3.63 15.46 14.91
N GLY A 180 4.22 14.83 15.94
CA GLY A 180 4.09 15.27 17.32
C GLY A 180 5.15 16.32 17.63
N ILE A 181 4.79 17.39 18.33
CA ILE A 181 5.72 18.46 18.71
C ILE A 181 5.67 18.63 20.21
N VAL A 182 6.84 18.73 20.85
CA VAL A 182 6.95 19.02 22.29
C VAL A 182 7.87 20.20 22.46
N ASP A 183 7.35 21.33 22.93
CA ASP A 183 8.12 22.51 23.31
C ASP A 183 7.34 23.27 24.40
N PHE A 184 8.03 23.75 25.44
CA PHE A 184 7.40 24.42 26.58
C PHE A 184 7.54 25.94 26.53
N ASP A 185 8.28 26.47 25.56
CA ASP A 185 8.52 27.89 25.43
C ASP A 185 7.42 28.60 24.61
N THR A 186 7.44 29.93 24.71
CA THR A 186 6.73 30.82 23.80
C THR A 186 7.66 31.38 22.72
N VAL A 187 7.07 31.90 21.64
CA VAL A 187 7.80 32.57 20.56
C VAL A 187 8.32 33.92 21.05
N ASP A 188 9.59 34.21 20.80
CA ASP A 188 10.25 35.46 21.17
C ASP A 188 10.97 36.08 19.97
N VAL A 189 10.91 37.41 19.86
CA VAL A 189 11.50 38.20 18.75
C VAL A 189 13.00 37.91 18.58
N SER A 190 13.73 37.74 19.68
CA SER A 190 15.17 37.45 19.69
C SER A 190 15.53 36.06 19.16
N ASN A 191 14.53 35.24 18.82
CA ASN A 191 14.71 33.89 18.29
C ASN A 191 14.28 33.73 16.82
N LEU A 192 13.55 34.70 16.25
CA LEU A 192 12.96 34.59 14.91
C LEU A 192 13.99 34.47 13.78
N GLN A 193 15.20 35.00 13.95
CA GLN A 193 16.31 34.90 12.99
C GLN A 193 16.79 33.47 12.73
N ARG A 194 16.40 32.49 13.56
CA ARG A 194 16.80 31.08 13.40
C ARG A 194 15.66 30.08 13.58
N GLN A 195 14.48 30.51 14.04
CA GLN A 195 13.32 29.64 14.28
C GLN A 195 12.24 29.89 13.23
N LEU A 196 12.50 29.42 11.99
CA LEU A 196 11.72 29.73 10.80
C LEU A 196 10.28 29.16 10.77
N LEU A 197 9.92 28.30 11.73
CA LEU A 197 8.52 27.91 11.93
C LEU A 197 7.64 29.07 12.40
N HIS A 198 8.22 30.07 13.04
CA HIS A 198 7.50 31.14 13.72
C HIS A 198 7.64 32.46 12.96
N GLY A 199 6.60 33.30 13.04
CA GLY A 199 6.61 34.64 12.47
C GLY A 199 6.39 35.73 13.52
N ASN A 200 6.55 37.00 13.11
CA ASN A 200 6.28 38.16 13.98
C ASN A 200 4.86 38.16 14.58
N LYS A 201 3.87 37.63 13.84
CA LYS A 201 2.48 37.52 14.31
C LYS A 201 2.31 36.55 15.49
N ASP A 202 3.29 35.68 15.74
CA ASP A 202 3.19 34.60 16.71
C ASP A 202 3.94 34.90 18.01
N VAL A 203 4.63 36.04 18.11
CA VAL A 203 5.36 36.45 19.32
C VAL A 203 4.45 36.41 20.55
N GLY A 204 4.90 35.73 21.60
CA GLY A 204 4.15 35.49 22.83
C GLY A 204 3.24 34.26 22.81
N ARG A 205 2.96 33.64 21.66
CA ARG A 205 2.21 32.38 21.58
C ARG A 205 3.08 31.18 21.97
N PRO A 206 2.48 30.08 22.47
CA PRO A 206 3.20 28.82 22.63
C PRO A 206 3.82 28.36 21.30
N LYS A 207 5.08 27.92 21.32
CA LYS A 207 5.78 27.50 20.10
C LYS A 207 5.08 26.32 19.42
N VAL A 208 4.54 25.38 20.20
CA VAL A 208 3.83 24.20 19.66
C VAL A 208 2.61 24.59 18.81
N GLU A 209 1.87 25.62 19.21
CA GLU A 209 0.70 26.10 18.47
C GLU A 209 1.12 26.83 17.18
N SER A 210 2.08 27.76 17.29
CA SER A 210 2.61 28.48 16.12
C SER A 210 3.20 27.50 15.09
N ALA A 211 3.94 26.50 15.56
CA ALA A 211 4.47 25.45 14.71
C ALA A 211 3.34 24.64 14.06
N ALA A 212 2.32 24.22 14.81
CA ALA A 212 1.21 23.45 14.27
C ALA A 212 0.45 24.20 13.17
N ASP A 213 0.20 25.49 13.34
CA ASP A 213 -0.43 26.33 12.32
C ASP A 213 0.43 26.38 11.04
N ARG A 214 1.74 26.61 11.19
CA ARG A 214 2.65 26.71 10.05
C ARG A 214 2.82 25.38 9.30
N LEU A 215 2.89 24.27 10.00
CA LEU A 215 3.05 22.95 9.37
C LEU A 215 1.79 22.51 8.61
N LYS A 216 0.59 22.82 9.14
CA LYS A 216 -0.68 22.58 8.43
C LYS A 216 -0.80 23.44 7.17
N ASP A 217 -0.32 24.67 7.22
CA ASP A 217 -0.25 25.57 6.06
C ASP A 217 0.72 25.05 4.97
N ILE A 218 1.87 24.50 5.39
CA ILE A 218 2.82 23.84 4.46
C ILE A 218 2.18 22.62 3.80
N ASN A 219 1.52 21.77 4.59
CA ASN A 219 0.94 20.54 4.09
C ASN A 219 -0.31 20.12 4.90
N PRO A 220 -1.52 20.23 4.34
CA PRO A 220 -2.76 19.89 5.03
C PRO A 220 -2.94 18.37 5.22
N ASP A 221 -2.19 17.52 4.51
CA ASP A 221 -2.21 16.07 4.72
C ASP A 221 -1.58 15.65 6.07
N VAL A 222 -0.78 16.54 6.68
CA VAL A 222 -0.01 16.23 7.89
C VAL A 222 -0.85 16.47 9.13
N LYS A 223 -1.06 15.40 9.91
CA LYS A 223 -1.66 15.52 11.25
C LYS A 223 -0.63 16.03 12.25
N VAL A 224 -0.78 17.26 12.70
CA VAL A 224 0.08 17.83 13.75
C VAL A 224 -0.56 17.69 15.13
N ILE A 225 0.20 17.19 16.08
CA ILE A 225 -0.17 17.04 17.50
C ILE A 225 0.78 17.94 18.31
N PRO A 226 0.32 19.14 18.72
CA PRO A 226 1.08 20.05 19.57
C PRO A 226 1.09 19.62 21.04
#